data_AF-A0AAC8UTD6-F1
#
_entry.id   AF-A0AAC8UTD6-F1
#
_cell.length_a   1.000
_cell.length_b   1.000
_cell.length_c   1.000
_cell.angle_alpha   90.00
_cell.angle_beta   90.00
_cell.angle_gamma   90.00
#
_symmetry.space_group_name_H-M   'P 1'
#
loop_
_entity.id
_entity.type
_entity.pdbx_description
1 polymer ?
#
loop_
_entity_poly.entity_id
_entity_poly.type
_entity_poly.pdbx_seq_one_letter_code
_entity_poly.pdbx_strand_id
1 'polypeptide(L)'
;MTGGQVAGLIAAIAFLILVLFIGMFLVKMNKTLGELNHSMKTMTSDVDVISHQAENIMANANELLEDVNKKVATIDPVFQAAADLGESVSDLNTATRNLTERVGDTAKQTAKASLATRVGKTAFDLYRNHKNKD
;
A
#
# COMPACT_ATOMS: atom_id res chain seq x y z
N MET A 1 72.09 -19.67 58.42
CA MET A 1 70.67 -19.72 58.00
C MET A 1 70.51 -20.93 57.10
N THR A 2 69.58 -21.83 57.41
CA THR A 2 69.38 -23.03 56.58
C THR A 2 68.62 -22.66 55.30
N GLY A 3 68.89 -23.33 54.17
CA GLY A 3 68.23 -23.03 52.90
C GLY A 3 66.69 -23.09 52.96
N GLY A 4 66.15 -23.92 53.85
CA GLY A 4 64.70 -24.01 54.10
C GLY A 4 64.08 -22.75 54.71
N GLN A 5 64.80 -21.99 55.54
CA GLN A 5 64.29 -20.74 56.11
C GLN A 5 64.14 -19.65 55.03
N VAL A 6 65.12 -19.58 54.11
CA VAL A 6 65.07 -18.63 52.99
C VAL A 6 63.95 -19.01 52.02
N ALA A 7 63.80 -20.30 51.71
CA ALA A 7 62.71 -20.79 50.87
C ALA A 7 61.32 -20.53 51.49
N GLY A 8 61.16 -20.76 52.80
CA GLY A 8 59.92 -20.48 53.52
C GLY A 8 59.53 -19.01 53.50
N LEU A 9 60.51 -18.10 53.65
CA LEU A 9 60.27 -16.66 53.58
C LEU A 9 59.78 -16.22 52.19
N ILE A 10 60.42 -16.73 51.13
CA ILE A 10 60.03 -16.44 49.74
C ILE A 10 58.61 -16.97 49.46
N ALA A 11 58.32 -18.20 49.89
CA ALA A 11 57.00 -18.80 49.73
C ALA A 11 55.91 -18.02 50.47
N ALA A 12 56.17 -17.53 51.68
CA ALA A 12 55.24 -16.71 52.45
C ALA A 12 54.91 -15.39 51.75
N ILE A 13 55.93 -14.71 51.19
CA ILE A 13 55.73 -13.45 50.45
C ILE A 13 54.94 -13.71 49.15
N ALA A 14 55.28 -14.75 48.40
CA ALA A 14 54.55 -15.11 47.18
C ALA A 14 53.08 -15.44 47.47
N PHE A 15 52.81 -16.18 48.55
CA PHE A 15 51.45 -16.50 48.98
C PHE A 15 50.67 -15.23 49.39
N LEU A 16 51.30 -14.31 50.11
CA LEU A 16 50.67 -13.03 50.47
C LEU A 16 50.26 -12.23 49.24
N ILE A 17 51.14 -12.12 48.23
CA ILE A 17 50.83 -11.43 46.97
C ILE A 17 49.65 -12.11 46.25
N LEU A 18 49.64 -13.44 46.21
CA LEU A 18 48.57 -14.22 45.59
C LEU A 18 47.22 -13.97 46.27
N VAL A 19 47.18 -13.93 47.60
CA VAL A 19 45.95 -13.64 48.36
C VAL A 19 45.45 -12.22 48.06
N LEU A 20 46.34 -11.22 48.01
CA LEU A 20 45.96 -9.84 47.66
C LEU A 20 45.39 -9.76 46.24
N PHE A 21 46.00 -10.47 45.29
CA PHE A 21 45.53 -10.51 43.91
C PHE A 21 44.14 -11.14 43.79
N ILE A 22 43.91 -12.27 44.46
CA ILE A 22 42.59 -12.93 44.50
C ILE A 22 41.55 -12.04 45.15
N GLY A 23 41.88 -11.36 46.25
CA GLY A 23 40.98 -10.40 46.90
C GLY A 23 40.55 -9.29 45.95
N MET A 24 41.50 -8.68 45.23
CA MET A 24 41.19 -7.66 44.22
C MET A 24 40.35 -8.22 43.06
N PHE A 25 40.68 -9.42 42.59
CA PHE A 25 39.94 -10.09 41.52
C PHE A 25 38.49 -10.38 41.90
N LEU A 26 38.24 -10.92 43.10
CA LEU A 26 36.90 -11.20 43.60
C LEU A 26 36.07 -9.92 43.74
N VAL A 27 36.65 -8.82 44.19
CA VAL A 27 35.95 -7.52 44.28
C VAL A 27 35.54 -7.03 42.89
N LYS A 28 36.43 -7.14 41.89
CA LYS A 28 36.08 -6.79 40.49
C LYS A 28 34.96 -7.68 39.95
N MET A 29 35.06 -8.99 40.17
CA MET A 29 34.04 -9.94 39.73
C MET A 29 32.68 -9.67 40.38
N ASN A 30 32.64 -9.32 41.67
CA ASN A 30 31.39 -8.96 42.35
C ASN A 30 30.76 -7.68 41.75
N LYS A 31 31.58 -6.67 41.42
CA LYS A 31 31.10 -5.47 40.72
C LYS A 31 30.51 -5.81 39.35
N THR A 32 31.22 -6.62 38.55
CA THR A 32 30.73 -7.08 37.25
C THR A 32 29.43 -7.87 37.37
N LEU A 33 29.31 -8.78 38.34
CA LEU A 33 28.06 -9.52 38.59
C LEU A 33 26.92 -8.60 39.01
N GLY A 34 27.21 -7.56 39.80
CA GLY A 34 26.23 -6.52 40.16
C GLY A 34 25.73 -5.74 38.95
N GLU A 35 26.65 -5.31 38.07
CA GLU A 35 26.32 -4.64 36.81
C GLU A 35 25.52 -5.55 35.86
N LEU A 36 25.90 -6.82 35.74
CA LEU A 36 25.16 -7.82 34.96
C LEU A 36 23.76 -8.05 35.50
N ASN A 37 23.58 -8.12 36.83
CA ASN A 37 22.26 -8.24 37.44
C ASN A 37 21.39 -7.00 37.15
N HIS A 38 21.99 -5.81 37.22
CA HIS A 38 21.29 -4.56 36.86
C HIS A 38 20.92 -4.52 35.37
N SER A 39 21.83 -4.95 34.48
CA SER A 39 21.58 -5.05 33.05
C SER A 39 20.49 -6.06 32.73
N MET A 40 20.49 -7.23 33.37
CA MET A 40 19.43 -8.24 33.21
C MET A 40 18.09 -7.70 33.69
N LYS A 41 18.04 -7.03 34.84
CA LYS A 41 16.80 -6.41 35.34
C LYS A 41 16.25 -5.36 34.37
N THR A 42 17.12 -4.51 33.82
CA THR A 42 16.72 -3.48 32.85
C THR A 42 16.25 -4.13 31.54
N MET A 43 17.00 -5.10 31.02
CA MET A 43 16.63 -5.85 29.82
C MET A 43 15.27 -6.56 29.99
N THR A 44 15.01 -7.21 31.12
CA THR A 44 13.71 -7.82 31.40
C THR A 44 12.60 -6.77 31.45
N SER A 45 12.85 -5.61 32.07
CA SER A 45 11.88 -4.51 32.09
C SER A 45 11.59 -3.96 30.69
N ASP A 46 12.62 -3.82 29.85
CA ASP A 46 12.46 -3.34 28.48
C ASP A 46 11.68 -4.34 27.63
N VAL A 47 11.92 -5.64 27.81
CA VAL A 47 11.17 -6.71 27.13
C VAL A 47 9.69 -6.70 27.53
N ASP A 48 9.38 -6.51 28.82
CA ASP A 48 8.00 -6.37 29.32
C ASP A 48 7.30 -5.16 28.70
N VAL A 49 7.98 -4.01 28.68
CA VAL A 49 7.49 -2.77 28.06
C VAL A 49 7.29 -2.92 26.56
N ILE A 50 8.22 -3.56 25.84
CA ILE A 50 8.08 -3.85 24.40
C ILE A 50 6.90 -4.79 24.15
N SER A 51 6.70 -5.79 25.01
CA SER A 51 5.60 -6.74 24.88
C SER A 51 4.26 -6.03 25.04
N HIS A 52 4.12 -5.17 26.06
CA HIS A 52 2.93 -4.32 26.23
C HIS A 52 2.73 -3.32 25.09
N GLN A 53 3.81 -2.72 24.57
CA GLN A 53 3.69 -1.85 23.39
C GLN A 53 3.27 -2.63 22.14
N ALA A 54 3.77 -3.85 21.96
CA ALA A 54 3.34 -4.73 20.86
C ALA A 54 1.88 -5.13 20.99
N GLU A 55 1.40 -5.47 22.20
CA GLU A 55 -0.03 -5.70 22.48
C GLU A 55 -0.87 -4.47 22.12
N ASN A 56 -0.43 -3.27 22.51
CA ASN A 56 -1.10 -2.03 22.13
C ASN A 56 -1.10 -1.80 20.62
N ILE A 57 -0.01 -2.10 19.90
CA ILE A 57 0.02 -2.00 18.44
C ILE A 57 -0.97 -2.99 17.82
N MET A 58 -1.04 -4.23 18.30
CA MET A 58 -2.01 -5.21 17.81
C MET A 58 -3.45 -4.77 18.08
N ALA A 59 -3.73 -4.22 19.27
CA ALA A 59 -5.04 -3.68 19.62
C ALA A 59 -5.44 -2.50 18.73
N ASN A 60 -4.54 -1.51 18.56
CA ASN A 60 -4.76 -0.38 17.66
C ASN A 60 -4.91 -0.83 16.20
N ALA A 61 -4.12 -1.81 15.75
CA ALA A 61 -4.26 -2.37 14.40
C ALA A 61 -5.61 -3.05 14.22
N ASN A 62 -6.10 -3.79 15.22
CA ASN A 62 -7.44 -4.39 15.18
C ASN A 62 -8.54 -3.32 15.12
N GLU A 63 -8.42 -2.25 15.92
CA GLU A 63 -9.34 -1.10 15.88
C GLU A 63 -9.31 -0.38 14.52
N LEU A 64 -8.11 -0.13 13.98
CA LEU A 64 -7.93 0.46 12.65
C LEU A 64 -8.51 -0.42 11.55
N LEU A 65 -8.31 -1.74 11.61
CA LEU A 65 -8.89 -2.68 10.65
C LEU A 65 -10.42 -2.67 10.73
N GLU A 66 -10.99 -2.57 11.93
CA GLU A 66 -12.43 -2.47 12.11
C GLU A 66 -12.99 -1.13 11.56
N ASP A 67 -12.32 0.00 11.83
CA ASP A 67 -12.71 1.30 11.28
C ASP A 67 -12.58 1.35 9.76
N VAL A 68 -11.50 0.79 9.20
CA VAL A 68 -11.32 0.67 7.75
C VAL A 68 -12.41 -0.20 7.15
N ASN A 69 -12.74 -1.35 7.75
CA ASN A 69 -13.83 -2.21 7.26
C ASN A 69 -15.16 -1.45 7.24
N LYS A 70 -15.51 -0.75 8.33
CA LYS A 70 -16.72 0.09 8.40
C LYS A 70 -16.72 1.20 7.34
N LYS A 71 -15.59 1.90 7.16
CA LYS A 71 -15.47 2.97 6.17
C LYS A 71 -15.54 2.45 4.74
N VAL A 72 -14.90 1.33 4.44
CA VAL A 72 -14.99 0.70 3.11
C VAL A 72 -16.44 0.31 2.81
N ALA A 73 -17.14 -0.33 3.76
CA ALA A 73 -18.55 -0.67 3.59
C ALA A 73 -19.44 0.56 3.29
N THR A 74 -19.11 1.74 3.83
CA THR A 74 -19.83 2.99 3.50
C THR A 74 -19.47 3.58 2.14
N ILE A 75 -18.31 3.24 1.58
CA ILE A 75 -17.82 3.74 0.29
C ILE A 75 -18.15 2.76 -0.85
N ASP A 76 -18.43 1.49 -0.58
CA ASP A 76 -18.87 0.50 -1.57
C ASP A 76 -20.00 1.01 -2.50
N PRO A 77 -21.06 1.69 -2.01
CA PRO A 77 -22.10 2.25 -2.87
C PRO A 77 -21.58 3.34 -3.82
N VAL A 78 -20.53 4.09 -3.42
CA VAL A 78 -19.89 5.10 -4.27
C VAL A 78 -19.10 4.43 -5.39
N PHE A 79 -18.39 3.33 -5.10
CA PHE A 79 -17.73 2.53 -6.13
C PHE A 79 -18.74 1.89 -7.10
N GLN A 80 -19.85 1.36 -6.59
CA GLN A 80 -20.91 0.82 -7.43
C GLN A 80 -21.56 1.91 -8.28
N ALA A 81 -21.89 3.06 -7.71
CA ALA A 81 -22.44 4.18 -8.46
C ALA A 81 -21.48 4.69 -9.54
N ALA A 82 -20.17 4.72 -9.26
CA ALA A 82 -19.16 5.05 -10.26
C ALA A 82 -19.10 4.00 -11.38
N ALA A 83 -19.26 2.71 -11.07
CA ALA A 83 -19.35 1.64 -12.06
C ALA A 83 -20.61 1.77 -12.94
N ASP A 84 -21.79 1.97 -12.33
CA ASP A 84 -23.06 2.15 -13.02
C ASP A 84 -23.06 3.41 -13.91
N LEU A 85 -22.42 4.49 -13.45
CA LEU A 85 -22.19 5.69 -14.25
C LEU A 85 -21.21 5.44 -15.40
N GLY A 86 -20.15 4.67 -15.17
CA GLY A 86 -19.21 4.24 -16.22
C GLY A 86 -19.91 3.46 -17.32
N GLU A 87 -20.76 2.50 -16.95
CA GLU A 87 -21.59 1.74 -17.89
C GLU A 87 -22.56 2.67 -18.62
N SER A 88 -23.25 3.56 -17.89
CA SER A 88 -24.18 4.53 -18.50
C SER A 88 -23.50 5.46 -19.49
N VAL A 89 -22.28 5.93 -19.21
CA VAL A 89 -21.49 6.77 -20.12
C VAL A 89 -20.99 5.97 -21.32
N SER A 90 -20.61 4.71 -21.13
CA SER A 90 -20.23 3.79 -22.21
C SER A 90 -21.40 3.52 -23.16
N ASP A 91 -22.57 3.23 -22.60
CA ASP A 91 -23.82 3.03 -23.32
C ASP A 91 -24.25 4.30 -24.06
N LEU A 92 -24.16 5.46 -23.40
CA LEU A 92 -24.47 6.75 -24.02
C LEU A 92 -23.52 7.05 -25.18
N ASN A 93 -22.22 6.78 -25.03
CA ASN A 93 -21.23 6.95 -26.10
C ASN A 93 -21.54 6.02 -27.29
N THR A 94 -21.88 4.76 -27.02
CA THR A 94 -22.25 3.78 -28.04
C THR A 94 -23.55 4.17 -28.76
N ALA A 95 -24.57 4.56 -28.01
CA ALA A 95 -25.85 5.03 -28.54
C ALA A 95 -25.69 6.30 -29.39
N THR A 96 -24.88 7.26 -28.94
CA THR A 96 -24.59 8.50 -29.66
C THR A 96 -23.86 8.23 -30.97
N ARG A 97 -22.89 7.32 -30.94
CA ARG A 97 -22.15 6.90 -32.15
C ARG A 97 -23.08 6.21 -33.15
N ASN A 98 -23.87 5.25 -32.69
CA ASN A 98 -24.86 4.55 -33.52
C ASN A 98 -25.91 5.50 -34.11
N LEU A 99 -26.39 6.48 -33.32
CA LEU A 99 -27.34 7.50 -33.80
C LEU A 99 -26.69 8.39 -34.85
N THR A 100 -25.46 8.84 -34.62
CA THR A 100 -24.72 9.69 -35.56
C THR A 100 -24.47 8.96 -36.88
N GLU A 101 -24.12 7.68 -36.84
CA GLU A 101 -23.97 6.83 -38.03
C GLU A 101 -25.30 6.69 -38.79
N ARG A 102 -26.40 6.36 -38.09
CA ARG A 102 -27.74 6.23 -38.71
C ARG A 102 -28.25 7.53 -39.31
N VAL A 103 -28.07 8.66 -38.62
CA VAL A 103 -28.45 10.00 -39.12
C VAL A 103 -27.57 10.36 -40.31
N GLY A 104 -26.26 10.08 -40.24
CA GLY A 104 -25.34 10.29 -41.36
C GLY A 104 -25.74 9.48 -42.60
N ASP A 105 -26.09 8.22 -42.43
CA ASP A 105 -26.50 7.34 -43.53
C ASP A 105 -27.87 7.72 -44.09
N THR A 106 -28.84 8.05 -43.23
CA THR A 106 -30.15 8.55 -43.64
C THR A 106 -30.03 9.87 -44.37
N ALA A 107 -29.24 10.82 -43.85
CA ALA A 107 -29.00 12.10 -44.49
C ALA A 107 -28.33 11.93 -45.86
N LYS A 108 -27.33 11.04 -45.99
CA LYS A 108 -26.72 10.70 -47.29
C LYS A 108 -27.73 10.09 -48.25
N GLN A 109 -28.58 9.18 -47.78
CA GLN A 109 -29.61 8.53 -48.61
C GLN A 109 -30.69 9.53 -49.06
N THR A 110 -31.21 10.36 -48.15
CA THR A 110 -32.18 11.42 -48.45
C THR A 110 -31.56 12.49 -49.35
N ALA A 111 -30.30 12.86 -49.17
CA ALA A 111 -29.59 13.77 -50.06
C ALA A 111 -29.48 13.19 -51.48
N LYS A 112 -29.07 11.91 -51.61
CA LYS A 112 -29.03 11.23 -52.91
C LYS A 112 -30.42 11.14 -53.55
N ALA A 113 -31.44 10.77 -52.79
CA ALA A 113 -32.82 10.66 -53.29
C ALA A 113 -33.41 12.03 -53.69
N SER A 114 -33.14 13.08 -52.92
CA SER A 114 -33.60 14.44 -53.23
C SER A 114 -32.87 15.05 -54.44
N LEU A 115 -31.58 14.77 -54.60
CA LEU A 115 -30.84 15.13 -55.80
C LEU A 115 -31.35 14.36 -57.02
N ALA A 116 -31.56 13.05 -56.90
CA ALA A 116 -32.10 12.23 -57.99
C ALA A 116 -33.52 12.64 -58.39
N THR A 117 -34.39 12.94 -57.44
CA THR A 117 -35.75 13.42 -57.71
C THR A 117 -35.76 14.83 -58.30
N ARG A 118 -34.87 15.73 -57.85
CA ARG A 118 -34.69 17.04 -58.49
C ARG A 118 -34.24 16.88 -59.93
N VAL A 119 -33.14 16.18 -60.17
CA VAL A 119 -32.61 15.92 -61.52
C VAL A 119 -33.67 15.23 -62.40
N GLY A 120 -34.37 14.24 -61.87
CA GLY A 120 -35.45 13.53 -62.56
C GLY A 120 -36.64 14.43 -62.90
N LYS A 121 -37.08 15.30 -61.98
CA LYS A 121 -38.12 16.30 -62.27
C LYS A 121 -37.67 17.29 -63.33
N THR A 122 -36.46 17.84 -63.22
CA THR A 122 -35.94 18.80 -64.21
C THR A 122 -35.85 18.17 -65.60
N ALA A 123 -35.38 16.92 -65.69
CA ALA A 123 -35.30 16.18 -66.95
C ALA A 123 -36.70 15.86 -67.51
N PHE A 124 -37.65 15.47 -66.66
CA PHE A 124 -39.02 15.17 -67.07
C PHE A 124 -39.77 16.42 -67.55
N ASP A 125 -39.61 17.55 -66.84
CA ASP A 125 -40.21 18.83 -67.22
C ASP A 125 -39.64 19.33 -68.56
N LEU A 126 -38.34 19.17 -68.82
CA LEU A 126 -37.73 19.47 -70.12
C LEU A 126 -38.27 18.59 -71.26
N TYR A 127 -38.40 17.27 -71.04
CA TYR A 127 -38.92 16.34 -72.05
C TYR A 127 -40.40 16.60 -72.36
N ARG A 128 -41.22 16.83 -71.33
CA ARG A 128 -42.65 17.12 -71.49
C ARG A 128 -42.89 18.45 -72.20
N ASN A 129 -42.04 19.45 -71.98
CA ASN A 129 -42.17 20.74 -72.65
C ASN A 129 -41.86 20.69 -74.15
N HIS A 130 -41.06 19.71 -74.60
CA HIS A 130 -40.83 19.46 -76.03
C HIS A 130 -42.00 18.70 -76.71
N LYS A 131 -42.78 17.90 -75.98
CA LYS A 131 -43.87 17.10 -76.56
C LYS A 131 -45.19 17.86 -76.74
N ASN A 132 -45.33 19.05 -76.16
CA ASN A 132 -46.52 19.90 -76.28
C ASN A 132 -46.41 20.95 -77.39
N LYS A 133 -45.41 20.86 -78.27
CA LYS A 133 -45.16 21.91 -79.27
C LYS A 133 -45.30 21.52 -80.74
N ASP A 134 -45.48 20.24 -81.10
CA ASP A 134 -45.79 19.80 -82.47
C ASP A 134 -46.53 18.45 -82.48
#